data_AF-A0A7C7N9A6-F1
#
_entry.id   AF-A0A7C7N9A6-F1
#
_cell.length_a   1.000
_cell.length_b   1.000
_cell.length_c   1.000
_cell.angle_alpha   90.00
_cell.angle_beta   90.00
_cell.angle_gamma   90.00
#
_symmetry.space_group_name_H-M   'P 1'
#
loop_
_entity.id
_entity.type
_entity.pdbx_description
1 polymer ?
#
loop_
_entity_poly.entity_id
_entity_poly.type
_entity_poly.pdbx_seq_one_letter_code
_entity_poly.pdbx_strand_id
1 'polypeptide(L)'
;MYQRTTRHNLSLNLGLIGALLLLFTIGCSGTPPLEQLKAQLASAPDYSIIFEDMQESGTFVPIYYHKYRIVQGARAVTTDWMKVSKSVYQSNEQFLGMTLASKTADGVDSTAKPPGYGYVGNSQYGSWQQGSGGSFWAFYGQYALMSNLLGMGRGTIYQRNYDTYRTHRTQGRPYYGPKNKSGTHKYGTQGTVTKQTKSTFFDRRVAKDRMKRASFQDKFKRRAGRSSFPSRGGGMGFGK
;
A
#
# COMPACT_ATOMS: atom_id res chain seq x y z
N MET A 1 64.05 -26.18 1.73
CA MET A 1 62.76 -26.52 2.36
C MET A 1 61.95 -25.23 2.43
N TYR A 2 60.99 -25.05 1.52
CA TYR A 2 60.26 -23.81 1.29
C TYR A 2 59.02 -23.77 2.19
N GLN A 3 58.87 -22.78 3.08
CA GLN A 3 57.59 -22.47 3.72
C GLN A 3 57.16 -21.06 3.30
N ARG A 4 56.17 -21.04 2.41
CA ARG A 4 55.54 -19.85 1.83
C ARG A 4 54.56 -19.29 2.85
N THR A 5 54.84 -18.08 3.33
CA THR A 5 53.97 -17.31 4.22
C THR A 5 52.75 -16.83 3.42
N THR A 6 51.58 -17.42 3.61
CA THR A 6 50.31 -16.97 3.03
C THR A 6 49.81 -15.74 3.80
N ARG A 7 49.99 -14.55 3.22
CA ARG A 7 49.26 -13.35 3.63
C ARG A 7 47.83 -13.47 3.10
N HIS A 8 46.86 -13.62 3.99
CA HIS A 8 45.44 -13.52 3.64
C HIS A 8 45.11 -12.05 3.39
N ASN A 9 44.90 -11.71 2.12
CA ASN A 9 44.44 -10.40 1.68
C ASN A 9 43.03 -10.14 2.25
N LEU A 10 42.89 -9.12 3.10
CA LEU A 10 41.60 -8.48 3.39
C LEU A 10 41.13 -7.78 2.11
N SER A 11 40.32 -8.46 1.30
CA SER A 11 39.51 -7.78 0.28
C SER A 11 38.33 -7.09 0.97
N LEU A 12 38.47 -5.79 1.20
CA LEU A 12 37.36 -4.90 1.50
C LEU A 12 36.37 -4.96 0.33
N ASN A 13 35.30 -5.74 0.47
CA ASN A 13 34.13 -5.65 -0.40
C ASN A 13 33.37 -4.35 -0.07
N LEU A 14 33.82 -3.22 -0.65
CA LEU A 14 32.97 -2.04 -0.85
C LEU A 14 31.92 -2.36 -1.93
N GLY A 15 30.91 -3.14 -1.57
CA GLY A 15 29.73 -3.35 -2.39
C GLY A 15 28.86 -2.09 -2.40
N LEU A 16 29.03 -1.24 -3.41
CA LEU A 16 28.06 -0.32 -4.00
C LEU A 16 26.91 0.15 -3.08
N ILE A 17 27.18 1.19 -2.29
CA ILE A 17 26.16 2.03 -1.68
C ILE A 17 25.82 3.14 -2.69
N GLY A 18 24.84 2.93 -3.56
CA GLY A 18 24.32 3.95 -4.48
C GLY A 18 23.20 3.35 -5.32
N ALA A 19 22.02 3.94 -5.51
CA ALA A 19 21.61 5.33 -5.42
C ALA A 19 20.11 5.39 -5.06
N LEU A 20 19.74 6.25 -4.11
CA LEU A 20 18.34 6.65 -3.90
C LEU A 20 18.22 8.17 -3.99
N LEU A 21 18.69 8.72 -5.11
CA LEU A 21 18.44 10.09 -5.52
C LEU A 21 18.03 10.06 -7.00
N LEU A 22 16.86 9.48 -7.26
CA LEU A 22 16.19 9.56 -8.55
C LEU A 22 15.17 10.70 -8.47
N LEU A 23 15.46 11.79 -9.17
CA LEU A 23 14.47 12.80 -9.53
C LEU A 23 13.44 12.11 -10.43
N PHE A 24 12.22 11.89 -9.92
CA PHE A 24 11.13 11.25 -10.66
C PHE A 24 10.55 12.20 -11.72
N THR A 25 11.30 12.48 -12.79
CA THR A 25 10.77 13.18 -13.96
C THR A 25 9.91 12.21 -14.76
N ILE A 26 8.62 12.15 -14.42
CA ILE A 26 7.64 11.34 -15.13
C ILE A 26 7.33 12.05 -16.45
N GLY A 27 8.07 11.68 -17.50
CA GLY A 27 7.66 11.98 -18.87
C GLY A 27 6.31 11.31 -19.18
N CYS A 28 5.51 11.95 -20.04
CA CYS A 28 4.18 11.49 -20.42
C CYS A 28 4.26 10.25 -21.33
N SER A 29 4.71 9.10 -20.82
CA SER A 29 4.99 7.90 -21.63
C SER A 29 3.80 6.95 -21.81
N GLY A 30 2.59 7.29 -21.35
CA GLY A 30 1.41 6.41 -21.36
C GLY A 30 1.52 5.15 -20.48
N THR A 31 2.74 4.80 -20.06
CA THR A 31 3.06 3.70 -19.16
C THR A 31 2.55 3.98 -17.75
N PRO A 32 1.91 3.03 -17.07
CA PRO A 32 1.52 3.20 -15.66
C PRO A 32 2.73 3.49 -14.76
N PRO A 33 2.59 4.38 -13.76
CA PRO A 33 3.64 4.71 -12.80
C PRO A 33 4.36 3.51 -12.17
N LEU A 34 3.62 2.46 -11.79
CA LEU A 34 4.21 1.26 -11.19
C LEU A 34 5.27 0.61 -12.10
N GLU A 35 5.01 0.54 -13.40
CA GLU A 35 5.95 -0.05 -14.37
C GLU A 35 7.15 0.86 -14.61
N GLN A 36 6.96 2.17 -14.61
CA GLN A 36 8.07 3.13 -14.67
C GLN A 36 8.99 2.98 -13.45
N LEU A 37 8.42 2.85 -12.25
CA LEU A 37 9.20 2.64 -11.02
C LEU A 37 9.97 1.31 -11.07
N LYS A 38 9.34 0.22 -11.54
CA LYS A 38 10.03 -1.07 -11.73
C LYS A 38 11.20 -0.96 -12.70
N ALA A 39 11.03 -0.25 -13.82
CA ALA A 39 12.10 -0.03 -14.80
C ALA A 39 13.25 0.80 -14.23
N GLN A 40 12.94 1.88 -13.49
CA GLN A 40 13.95 2.73 -12.85
C GLN A 40 14.75 1.99 -11.77
N LEU A 41 14.10 1.06 -11.06
CA LEU A 41 14.71 0.25 -10.01
C LEU A 41 15.32 -1.06 -10.54
N ALA A 42 15.38 -1.28 -11.85
CA ALA A 42 15.82 -2.54 -12.44
C ALA A 42 17.27 -2.91 -12.05
N SER A 43 18.16 -1.92 -11.90
CA SER A 43 19.55 -2.10 -11.48
C SER A 43 19.72 -2.32 -9.98
N ALA A 44 18.70 -2.02 -9.17
CA ALA A 44 18.80 -2.21 -7.73
C ALA A 44 18.84 -3.72 -7.38
N PRO A 45 19.64 -4.13 -6.38
CA PRO A 45 19.71 -5.53 -5.97
C PRO A 45 18.37 -6.03 -5.39
N ASP A 46 17.68 -5.17 -4.64
CA ASP A 46 16.34 -5.41 -4.11
C ASP A 46 15.54 -4.11 -4.03
N TYR A 47 14.22 -4.27 -3.93
CA TYR A 47 13.30 -3.19 -3.59
C TYR A 47 11.93 -3.75 -3.19
N SER A 48 11.14 -2.90 -2.55
CA SER A 48 9.70 -3.09 -2.38
C SER A 48 8.96 -1.80 -2.70
N ILE A 49 7.99 -1.86 -3.62
CA ILE A 49 7.11 -0.76 -4.02
C ILE A 49 5.75 -1.00 -3.36
N ILE A 50 5.47 -0.19 -2.34
CA ILE A 50 4.24 -0.22 -1.56
C ILE A 50 3.27 0.81 -2.11
N PHE A 51 2.00 0.43 -2.22
CA PHE A 51 0.92 1.35 -2.56
C PHE A 51 0.62 2.24 -1.35
N GLU A 52 1.23 3.41 -1.32
CA GLU A 52 1.24 4.28 -0.16
C GLU A 52 -0.11 4.98 0.03
N ASP A 53 -0.63 5.57 -1.05
CA ASP A 53 -1.86 6.35 -1.01
C ASP A 53 -2.51 6.44 -2.40
N MET A 54 -3.78 6.79 -2.46
CA MET A 54 -4.51 7.08 -3.69
C MET A 54 -5.55 8.18 -3.46
N GLN A 55 -5.84 8.94 -4.51
CA GLN A 55 -6.89 9.95 -4.46
C GLN A 55 -7.53 10.22 -5.82
N GLU A 56 -8.77 10.72 -5.74
CA GLU A 56 -9.50 11.30 -6.86
C GLU A 56 -9.60 12.80 -6.63
N SER A 57 -9.21 13.60 -7.63
CA SER A 57 -9.35 15.06 -7.64
C SER A 57 -10.15 15.51 -8.85
N GLY A 58 -10.58 16.77 -8.89
CA GLY A 58 -11.33 17.35 -10.00
C GLY A 58 -12.82 17.54 -9.70
N THR A 59 -13.36 18.67 -10.16
CA THR A 59 -14.73 19.11 -9.89
C THR A 59 -15.75 18.51 -10.87
N PHE A 60 -15.38 18.41 -12.15
CA PHE A 60 -16.27 17.96 -13.23
C PHE A 60 -15.78 16.66 -13.89
N VAL A 61 -14.47 16.52 -14.05
CA VAL A 61 -13.82 15.32 -14.59
C VAL A 61 -12.87 14.79 -13.52
N PRO A 62 -13.06 13.55 -13.03
CA PRO A 62 -12.19 12.98 -12.03
C PRO A 62 -10.80 12.69 -12.61
N ILE A 63 -9.77 13.11 -11.90
CA ILE A 63 -8.37 12.81 -12.14
C ILE A 63 -7.89 11.91 -11.01
N TYR A 64 -7.26 10.80 -11.39
CA TYR A 64 -6.84 9.75 -10.48
C TYR A 64 -5.34 9.86 -10.21
N TYR A 65 -4.95 9.72 -8.95
CA TYR A 65 -3.56 9.77 -8.53
C TYR A 65 -3.23 8.62 -7.60
N HIS A 66 -2.01 8.09 -7.76
CA HIS A 66 -1.40 7.16 -6.85
C HIS A 66 -0.16 7.77 -6.21
N LYS A 67 0.17 7.28 -5.02
CA LYS A 67 1.41 7.56 -4.31
C LYS A 67 2.05 6.23 -3.95
N TYR A 68 3.35 6.11 -4.13
CA TYR A 68 4.09 4.89 -3.87
C TYR A 68 5.17 5.15 -2.85
N ARG A 69 5.46 4.15 -2.03
CA ARG A 69 6.62 4.14 -1.15
C ARG A 69 7.57 3.05 -1.62
N ILE A 70 8.80 3.43 -1.91
CA ILE A 70 9.87 2.55 -2.32
C ILE A 70 10.76 2.31 -1.11
N VAL A 71 11.01 1.04 -0.79
CA VAL A 71 11.90 0.63 0.30
C VAL A 71 13.03 -0.22 -0.28
N GLN A 72 14.27 0.08 0.13
CA GLN A 72 15.50 -0.63 -0.24
C GLN A 72 16.37 -0.75 1.01
N GLY A 73 16.52 -1.97 1.53
CA GLY A 73 17.12 -2.20 2.85
C GLY A 73 16.57 -1.25 3.92
N ALA A 74 17.44 -0.46 4.55
CA ALA A 74 17.08 0.49 5.62
C ALA A 74 16.65 1.88 5.11
N ARG A 75 16.44 2.07 3.81
CA ARG A 75 16.04 3.37 3.21
C ARG A 75 14.64 3.29 2.64
N ALA A 76 13.91 4.40 2.71
CA ALA A 76 12.63 4.54 2.04
C ALA A 76 12.46 5.94 1.43
N VAL A 77 11.83 6.00 0.27
CA VAL A 77 11.38 7.25 -0.36
C VAL A 77 9.91 7.11 -0.73
N THR A 78 9.15 8.19 -0.55
CA THR A 78 7.76 8.24 -1.03
C THR A 78 7.72 9.14 -2.25
N THR A 79 7.08 8.69 -3.32
CA THR A 79 6.89 9.48 -4.54
C THR A 79 5.96 10.66 -4.25
N ASP A 80 5.96 11.64 -5.14
CA ASP A 80 4.84 12.59 -5.24
C ASP A 80 3.57 11.90 -5.78
N TRP A 81 2.48 12.65 -5.88
CA TRP A 81 1.25 12.19 -6.51
C TRP A 81 1.46 11.97 -8.01
N MET A 82 1.41 10.71 -8.44
CA MET A 82 1.57 10.31 -9.83
C MET A 82 0.19 10.10 -10.46
N LYS A 83 -0.10 10.82 -11.55
CA LYS A 83 -1.36 10.68 -12.28
C LYS A 83 -1.47 9.28 -12.89
N VAL A 84 -2.65 8.67 -12.80
CA VAL A 84 -2.95 7.36 -13.38
C VAL A 84 -4.24 7.40 -14.20
N SER A 85 -4.42 6.40 -15.07
CA SER A 85 -5.70 6.18 -15.71
C SER A 85 -6.73 5.64 -14.72
N LYS A 86 -8.02 5.82 -15.03
CA LYS A 86 -9.12 5.26 -14.22
C LYS A 86 -9.01 3.74 -14.06
N SER A 87 -8.65 3.04 -15.13
CA SER A 87 -8.48 1.58 -15.11
C SER A 87 -7.39 1.14 -14.13
N VAL A 88 -6.23 1.81 -14.15
CA VAL A 88 -5.12 1.55 -13.20
C VAL A 88 -5.52 1.87 -11.76
N TYR A 89 -6.32 2.91 -11.56
CA TYR A 89 -6.84 3.26 -10.24
C TYR A 89 -7.76 2.17 -9.69
N GLN A 90 -8.76 1.78 -10.48
CA GLN A 90 -9.76 0.79 -10.08
C GLN A 90 -9.14 -0.60 -9.85
N SER A 91 -8.20 -1.03 -10.69
CA SER A 91 -7.55 -2.34 -10.53
C SER A 91 -6.72 -2.44 -9.25
N ASN A 92 -6.18 -1.32 -8.77
CA ASN A 92 -5.36 -1.26 -7.56
C ASN A 92 -6.12 -0.85 -6.30
N GLU A 93 -7.37 -0.40 -6.41
CA GLU A 93 -8.14 0.20 -5.31
C GLU A 93 -8.21 -0.68 -4.06
N GLN A 94 -8.16 -2.00 -4.22
CA GLN A 94 -8.20 -2.98 -3.12
C GLN A 94 -6.84 -3.18 -2.40
N PHE A 95 -5.74 -2.74 -2.98
CA PHE A 95 -4.37 -3.03 -2.53
C PHE A 95 -3.71 -1.90 -1.72
N LEU A 96 -4.47 -0.91 -1.22
CA LEU A 96 -3.89 0.18 -0.43
C LEU A 96 -3.09 -0.39 0.76
N GLY A 97 -1.88 0.13 0.95
CA GLY A 97 -0.96 -0.31 2.00
C GLY A 97 -0.25 -1.64 1.71
N MET A 98 -0.45 -2.24 0.54
CA MET A 98 0.21 -3.49 0.15
C MET A 98 1.44 -3.24 -0.72
N THR A 99 2.37 -4.19 -0.75
CA THR A 99 3.47 -4.22 -1.74
C THR A 99 2.92 -4.71 -3.06
N LEU A 100 2.99 -3.87 -4.10
CA LEU A 100 2.54 -4.22 -5.45
C LEU A 100 3.65 -4.87 -6.28
N ALA A 101 4.90 -4.50 -6.01
CA ALA A 101 6.06 -5.13 -6.63
C ALA A 101 7.23 -5.19 -5.66
N SER A 102 7.98 -6.27 -5.69
CA SER A 102 9.23 -6.42 -4.94
C SER A 102 10.25 -7.17 -5.77
N LYS A 103 11.52 -6.81 -5.65
CA LYS A 103 12.63 -7.56 -6.23
C LYS A 103 13.47 -8.17 -5.10
N THR A 104 13.78 -9.45 -5.25
CA THR A 104 14.66 -10.21 -4.36
C THR A 104 15.71 -10.94 -5.21
N ALA A 105 16.58 -11.73 -4.57
CA ALA A 105 17.49 -12.63 -5.27
C ALA A 105 16.77 -13.64 -6.18
N ASP A 106 15.50 -13.97 -5.88
CA ASP A 106 14.67 -14.88 -6.68
C ASP A 106 14.00 -14.18 -7.89
N GLY A 107 14.25 -12.89 -8.09
CA GLY A 107 13.69 -12.08 -9.17
C GLY A 107 12.59 -11.12 -8.74
N VAL A 108 11.86 -10.60 -9.73
CA VAL A 108 10.79 -9.62 -9.53
C VAL A 108 9.46 -10.32 -9.33
N ASP A 109 8.76 -9.96 -8.27
CA ASP A 109 7.40 -10.41 -7.96
C ASP A 109 6.45 -9.21 -8.00
N SER A 110 5.45 -9.26 -8.87
CA SER A 110 4.44 -8.21 -9.05
C SER A 110 3.05 -8.59 -8.50
N THR A 111 2.97 -9.64 -7.68
CA THR A 111 1.72 -10.07 -7.05
C THR A 111 1.52 -9.32 -5.73
N ALA A 112 0.41 -8.60 -5.61
CA ALA A 112 0.11 -7.80 -4.43
C ALA A 112 0.15 -8.63 -3.13
N LYS A 113 0.97 -8.19 -2.17
CA LYS A 113 1.25 -8.91 -0.94
C LYS A 113 1.38 -7.96 0.26
N PRO A 114 1.30 -8.45 1.50
CA PRO A 114 1.54 -7.59 2.65
C PRO A 114 2.98 -7.06 2.63
N PRO A 115 3.23 -5.84 3.12
CA PRO A 115 4.59 -5.34 3.21
C PRO A 115 5.48 -6.28 4.04
N GLY A 116 6.76 -6.36 3.66
CA GLY A 116 7.76 -7.20 4.31
C GLY A 116 7.81 -8.66 3.89
N TYR A 117 6.74 -9.21 3.33
CA TYR A 117 6.71 -10.62 2.90
C TYR A 117 7.74 -10.93 1.80
N GLY A 118 8.15 -9.94 1.01
CA GLY A 118 9.22 -10.10 0.03
C GLY A 118 10.60 -10.37 0.64
N TYR A 119 10.84 -9.98 1.90
CA TYR A 119 12.14 -10.16 2.57
C TYR A 119 12.21 -11.44 3.42
N VAL A 120 11.08 -12.12 3.62
CA VAL A 120 10.99 -13.30 4.48
C VAL A 120 11.63 -14.49 3.80
N GLY A 121 12.45 -15.24 4.54
CA GLY A 121 13.19 -16.39 4.02
C GLY A 121 14.56 -16.04 3.44
N ASN A 122 14.88 -14.76 3.24
CA ASN A 122 16.24 -14.34 2.91
C ASN A 122 17.05 -14.13 4.19
N SER A 123 18.08 -14.96 4.38
CA SER A 123 18.94 -14.96 5.57
C SER A 123 19.76 -13.69 5.76
N GLN A 124 19.86 -12.82 4.76
CA GLN A 124 20.46 -11.50 4.89
C GLN A 124 19.61 -10.55 5.75
N TYR A 125 18.29 -10.76 5.77
CA TYR A 125 17.33 -9.85 6.40
C TYR A 125 16.86 -10.32 7.78
N GLY A 126 16.97 -11.60 8.07
CA GLY A 126 16.46 -12.17 9.30
C GLY A 126 16.52 -13.69 9.34
N SER A 127 15.84 -14.26 10.33
CA SER A 127 15.73 -15.70 10.49
C SER A 127 14.39 -16.09 11.12
N TRP A 128 14.00 -17.35 10.97
CA TRP A 128 12.87 -17.92 11.68
C TRP A 128 13.25 -18.14 13.15
N GLN A 129 12.41 -17.65 14.06
CA GLN A 129 12.55 -17.80 15.49
C GLN A 129 11.36 -18.55 16.06
N GLN A 130 11.59 -19.38 17.08
CA GLN A 130 10.53 -20.11 17.76
C GLN A 130 9.91 -19.23 18.86
N GLY A 131 8.58 -19.19 18.92
CA GLY A 131 7.85 -18.52 20.01
C GLY A 131 6.65 -19.33 20.47
N SER A 132 5.96 -18.82 21.51
CA SER A 132 4.76 -19.46 22.08
C SER A 132 3.59 -19.60 21.09
N GLY A 133 3.58 -18.79 20.02
CA GLY A 133 2.59 -18.85 18.92
C GLY A 133 3.08 -19.60 17.68
N GLY A 134 4.18 -20.34 17.77
CA GLY A 134 4.88 -21.01 16.66
C GLY A 134 6.02 -20.18 16.08
N SER A 135 6.57 -20.64 14.96
CA SER A 135 7.69 -19.98 14.29
C SER A 135 7.26 -18.64 13.67
N PHE A 136 8.08 -17.61 13.85
CA PHE A 136 7.88 -16.30 13.27
C PHE A 136 9.17 -15.72 12.69
N TRP A 137 9.04 -14.87 11.69
CA TRP A 137 10.18 -14.22 11.08
C TRP A 137 10.65 -13.04 11.93
N ALA A 138 11.92 -13.05 12.32
CA ALA A 138 12.56 -11.95 13.03
C ALA A 138 13.56 -11.28 12.10
N PHE A 139 13.35 -9.99 11.83
CA PHE A 139 14.32 -9.17 11.12
C PHE A 139 15.53 -8.88 12.02
N TYR A 140 16.74 -8.88 11.46
CA TYR A 140 17.92 -8.50 12.23
C TYR A 140 17.88 -7.04 12.67
N GLY A 141 18.60 -6.70 13.76
CA GLY A 141 18.54 -5.39 14.40
C GLY A 141 18.86 -4.21 13.48
N GLN A 142 19.76 -4.37 12.51
CA GLN A 142 20.03 -3.34 11.49
C GLN A 142 18.81 -3.00 10.61
N TYR A 143 17.80 -3.87 10.62
CA TYR A 143 16.51 -3.69 9.97
C TYR A 143 15.37 -3.46 10.97
N ALA A 144 15.67 -3.08 12.22
CA ALA A 144 14.66 -2.83 13.26
C ALA A 144 13.63 -1.76 12.82
N LEU A 145 14.06 -0.79 12.01
CA LEU A 145 13.19 0.26 11.45
C LEU A 145 12.40 -0.20 10.21
N MET A 146 12.74 -1.34 9.61
CA MET A 146 12.16 -1.78 8.34
C MET A 146 10.65 -2.01 8.45
N SER A 147 10.15 -2.45 9.62
CA SER A 147 8.71 -2.55 9.89
C SER A 147 7.95 -1.24 9.73
N ASN A 148 8.55 -0.15 10.24
CA ASN A 148 8.01 1.20 10.12
C ASN A 148 8.15 1.72 8.69
N LEU A 149 9.30 1.51 8.05
CA LEU A 149 9.54 1.93 6.67
C LEU A 149 8.57 1.26 5.70
N LEU A 150 8.34 -0.05 5.86
CA LEU A 150 7.42 -0.82 5.03
C LEU A 150 5.94 -0.57 5.36
N GLY A 151 5.63 0.14 6.44
CA GLY A 151 4.25 0.33 6.88
C GLY A 151 3.55 -0.97 7.29
N MET A 152 4.29 -1.96 7.81
CA MET A 152 3.75 -3.26 8.23
C MET A 152 2.86 -3.18 9.47
N GLY A 153 2.88 -2.06 10.18
CA GLY A 153 2.34 -1.94 11.53
C GLY A 153 3.10 -2.82 12.53
N ARG A 154 2.52 -3.07 13.70
CA ARG A 154 3.13 -3.89 14.78
C ARG A 154 3.01 -5.41 14.54
N GLY A 155 2.93 -5.83 13.29
CA GLY A 155 2.53 -7.18 12.93
C GLY A 155 3.68 -8.17 12.79
N THR A 156 3.69 -9.23 13.60
CA THR A 156 4.57 -10.38 13.40
C THR A 156 4.16 -11.20 12.17
N ILE A 157 5.14 -11.67 11.38
CA ILE A 157 4.93 -12.59 10.26
C ILE A 157 5.17 -14.03 10.75
N TYR A 158 4.10 -14.75 11.03
CA TYR A 158 4.16 -16.17 11.39
C TYR A 158 4.38 -17.06 10.18
N GLN A 159 5.11 -18.16 10.36
CA GLN A 159 5.45 -19.11 9.31
C GLN A 159 4.21 -19.64 8.58
N ARG A 160 3.17 -20.03 9.31
CA ARG A 160 1.88 -20.48 8.73
C ARG A 160 1.25 -19.47 7.75
N ASN A 161 1.36 -18.18 8.06
CA ASN A 161 0.83 -17.11 7.21
C ASN A 161 1.72 -16.91 5.98
N TYR A 162 3.03 -17.06 6.17
CA TYR A 162 3.99 -17.02 5.08
C TYR A 162 3.82 -18.20 4.13
N ASP A 163 3.56 -19.41 4.63
CA ASP A 163 3.28 -20.59 3.81
C ASP A 163 2.02 -20.39 2.97
N THR A 164 0.96 -19.84 3.57
CA THR A 164 -0.26 -19.47 2.82
C THR A 164 0.05 -18.46 1.72
N TYR A 165 0.87 -17.45 2.03
CA TYR A 165 1.35 -16.49 1.03
C TYR A 165 2.13 -17.17 -0.09
N ARG A 166 3.04 -18.11 0.21
CA ARG A 166 3.81 -18.82 -0.81
C ARG A 166 2.90 -19.55 -1.79
N THR A 167 1.86 -20.22 -1.31
CA THR A 167 0.84 -20.85 -2.17
C THR A 167 0.08 -19.84 -3.02
N HIS A 168 -0.30 -18.69 -2.46
CA HIS A 168 -0.93 -17.62 -3.24
C HIS A 168 -0.01 -17.07 -4.33
N ARG A 169 1.28 -16.87 -3.99
CA ARG A 169 2.32 -16.39 -4.91
C ARG A 169 2.50 -17.33 -6.09
N THR A 170 2.61 -18.64 -5.86
CA THR A 170 2.75 -19.63 -6.95
C THR A 170 1.52 -19.71 -7.84
N GLN A 171 0.34 -19.39 -7.30
CA GLN A 171 -0.91 -19.28 -8.05
C GLN A 171 -1.10 -17.91 -8.74
N GLY A 172 -0.18 -16.95 -8.57
CA GLY A 172 -0.32 -15.58 -9.09
C GLY A 172 -1.43 -14.77 -8.42
N ARG A 173 -1.84 -15.15 -7.20
CA ARG A 173 -2.98 -14.54 -6.48
C ARG A 173 -2.51 -13.56 -5.40
N PRO A 174 -3.16 -12.40 -5.25
CA PRO A 174 -2.89 -11.51 -4.13
C PRO A 174 -3.10 -12.19 -2.77
N TYR A 175 -2.32 -11.78 -1.77
CA TYR A 175 -2.47 -12.22 -0.39
C TYR A 175 -2.66 -11.03 0.55
N TYR A 176 -3.78 -11.01 1.27
CA TYR A 176 -4.16 -9.89 2.14
C TYR A 176 -3.78 -10.11 3.61
N GLY A 177 -2.98 -11.15 3.90
CA GLY A 177 -2.72 -11.58 5.27
C GLY A 177 -3.87 -12.40 5.87
N PRO A 178 -3.66 -12.92 7.09
CA PRO A 178 -4.66 -13.69 7.81
C PRO A 178 -5.90 -12.83 8.11
N LYS A 179 -7.05 -13.50 8.21
CA LYS A 179 -8.28 -12.87 8.68
C LYS A 179 -8.30 -12.83 10.22
N ASN A 180 -8.88 -11.78 10.78
CA ASN A 180 -9.18 -11.70 12.21
C ASN A 180 -10.45 -12.51 12.55
N LYS A 181 -10.85 -12.51 13.83
CA LYS A 181 -12.07 -13.21 14.31
C LYS A 181 -13.35 -12.74 13.61
N SER A 182 -13.41 -11.50 13.13
CA SER A 182 -14.55 -10.96 12.38
C SER A 182 -14.47 -11.21 10.87
N GLY A 183 -13.55 -12.05 10.40
CA GLY A 183 -13.39 -12.39 8.98
C GLY A 183 -12.72 -11.30 8.13
N THR A 184 -12.26 -10.20 8.74
CA THR A 184 -11.60 -9.08 8.04
C THR A 184 -10.12 -9.38 7.84
N HIS A 185 -9.61 -9.12 6.64
CA HIS A 185 -8.19 -9.24 6.35
C HIS A 185 -7.35 -8.23 7.15
N LYS A 186 -6.06 -8.51 7.29
CA LYS A 186 -5.12 -7.62 7.97
C LYS A 186 -4.67 -6.47 7.08
N TYR A 187 -4.43 -6.73 5.80
CA TYR A 187 -3.90 -5.78 4.82
C TYR A 187 -4.88 -5.56 3.64
N GLY A 188 -4.53 -4.64 2.74
CA GLY A 188 -5.41 -4.14 1.68
C GLY A 188 -6.34 -3.06 2.18
N THR A 189 -7.10 -2.43 1.29
CA THR A 189 -7.88 -1.20 1.59
C THR A 189 -8.94 -1.40 2.69
N GLN A 190 -9.44 -2.62 2.85
CA GLN A 190 -10.38 -2.96 3.92
C GLN A 190 -9.70 -3.51 5.19
N GLY A 191 -8.37 -3.70 5.13
CA GLY A 191 -7.57 -4.35 6.15
C GLY A 191 -7.47 -3.56 7.45
N THR A 192 -7.44 -4.25 8.58
CA THR A 192 -7.38 -3.63 9.90
C THR A 192 -6.08 -2.84 10.12
N VAL A 193 -4.94 -3.35 9.66
CA VAL A 193 -3.65 -2.65 9.74
C VAL A 193 -3.63 -1.47 8.79
N THR A 194 -4.11 -1.65 7.55
CA THR A 194 -4.17 -0.57 6.56
C THR A 194 -4.95 0.63 7.08
N LYS A 195 -6.11 0.40 7.72
CA LYS A 195 -6.92 1.46 8.35
C LYS A 195 -6.16 2.25 9.41
N GLN A 196 -5.27 1.60 10.15
CA GLN A 196 -4.45 2.25 11.17
C GLN A 196 -3.26 2.99 10.55
N THR A 197 -2.58 2.39 9.57
CA THR A 197 -1.35 2.93 9.00
C THR A 197 -1.58 3.98 7.91
N LYS A 198 -2.76 3.98 7.27
CA LYS A 198 -3.14 4.88 6.17
C LYS A 198 -4.31 5.79 6.56
N SER A 199 -4.29 6.34 7.78
CA SER A 199 -5.37 7.19 8.31
C SER A 199 -5.73 8.35 7.38
N THR A 200 -4.73 9.03 6.81
CA THR A 200 -4.90 10.17 5.88
C THR A 200 -5.83 9.84 4.71
N PHE A 201 -5.75 8.64 4.13
CA PHE A 201 -6.64 8.19 3.08
C PHE A 201 -8.10 8.10 3.57
N PHE A 202 -8.30 7.49 4.73
CA PHE A 202 -9.64 7.30 5.30
C PHE A 202 -10.24 8.62 5.79
N ASP A 203 -9.43 9.52 6.34
CA ASP A 203 -9.85 10.86 6.75
C ASP A 203 -10.36 11.65 5.54
N ARG A 204 -9.62 11.63 4.42
CA ARG A 204 -10.08 12.25 3.16
C ARG A 204 -11.37 11.60 2.64
N ARG A 205 -11.48 10.28 2.75
CA ARG A 205 -12.70 9.55 2.33
C ARG A 205 -13.92 9.96 3.17
N VAL A 206 -13.78 10.01 4.49
CA VAL A 206 -14.85 10.43 5.41
C VAL A 206 -15.24 11.88 5.16
N ALA A 207 -14.29 12.78 4.96
CA ALA A 207 -14.55 14.17 4.61
C ALA A 207 -15.36 14.28 3.30
N LYS A 208 -14.97 13.53 2.26
CA LYS A 208 -15.69 13.47 0.97
C LYS A 208 -17.12 12.96 1.13
N ASP A 209 -17.32 11.93 1.94
CA ASP A 209 -18.66 11.38 2.19
C ASP A 209 -19.54 12.35 3.00
N ARG A 210 -18.97 13.08 3.97
CA ARG A 210 -19.67 14.14 4.69
C ARG A 210 -20.12 15.26 3.76
N MET A 211 -19.23 15.74 2.88
CA MET A 211 -19.57 16.77 1.90
C MET A 211 -20.69 16.32 0.95
N LYS A 212 -20.62 15.09 0.43
CA LYS A 212 -21.68 14.51 -0.42
C LYS A 212 -23.03 14.47 0.30
N ARG A 213 -23.06 14.05 1.57
CA ARG A 213 -24.28 14.01 2.40
C ARG A 213 -24.85 15.41 2.63
N ALA A 214 -24.02 16.39 2.95
CA ALA A 214 -24.45 17.77 3.10
C ALA A 214 -25.07 18.32 1.80
N SER A 215 -24.41 18.14 0.66
CA SER A 215 -24.94 18.55 -0.64
C SER A 215 -26.26 17.85 -1.00
N PHE A 216 -26.41 16.57 -0.62
CA PHE A 216 -27.66 15.84 -0.83
C PHE A 216 -28.79 16.42 0.05
N GLN A 217 -28.53 16.66 1.33
CA GLN A 217 -29.51 17.27 2.25
C GLN A 217 -29.95 18.65 1.77
N ASP A 218 -29.03 19.48 1.29
CA ASP A 218 -29.35 20.81 0.73
C ASP A 218 -30.24 20.70 -0.51
N LYS A 219 -29.95 19.77 -1.43
CA LYS A 219 -30.80 19.50 -2.60
C LYS A 219 -32.18 19.00 -2.20
N PHE A 220 -32.25 18.11 -1.21
CA PHE A 220 -33.52 17.59 -0.69
C PHE A 220 -34.36 18.71 -0.06
N LYS A 221 -33.79 19.55 0.82
CA LYS A 221 -34.48 20.70 1.43
C LYS A 221 -35.03 21.66 0.37
N ARG A 222 -34.26 21.96 -0.68
CA ARG A 222 -34.70 22.81 -1.80
C ARG A 222 -35.86 22.20 -2.61
N ARG A 223 -35.99 20.88 -2.63
CA ARG A 223 -37.06 20.17 -3.35
C ARG A 223 -38.30 19.93 -2.49
N ALA A 224 -38.13 19.56 -1.22
CA ALA A 224 -39.21 19.35 -0.26
C ALA A 224 -39.84 20.68 0.21
N GLY A 225 -39.07 21.77 0.27
CA GLY A 225 -39.59 23.11 0.56
C GLY A 225 -40.47 23.72 -0.55
N ARG A 226 -40.59 23.05 -1.71
CA ARG A 226 -41.50 23.44 -2.80
C ARG A 226 -42.85 22.72 -2.79
N SER A 227 -43.04 21.71 -1.92
CA SER A 227 -44.33 21.04 -1.72
C SER A 227 -44.98 21.51 -0.42
N SER A 228 -45.31 22.80 -0.32
CA SER A 228 -46.43 23.21 0.53
C SER A 228 -47.70 22.92 -0.23
N PHE A 229 -48.41 21.85 0.15
CA PHE A 229 -49.82 21.74 -0.17
C PHE A 229 -50.50 23.03 0.32
N PRO A 230 -51.25 23.76 -0.52
CA PRO A 230 -52.11 24.81 0.00
C PRO A 230 -53.10 24.11 0.93
N SER A 231 -53.00 24.37 2.23
CA SER A 231 -54.11 24.13 3.14
C SER A 231 -55.24 25.06 2.68
N ARG A 232 -56.06 24.55 1.77
CA ARG A 232 -57.29 25.19 1.33
C ARG A 232 -58.26 25.02 2.49
N GLY A 233 -58.20 25.96 3.43
CA GLY A 233 -59.19 26.12 4.47
C GLY A 233 -60.56 26.31 3.82
N GLY A 234 -61.30 25.22 3.67
CA GLY A 234 -62.70 25.20 3.28
C GLY A 234 -63.54 25.61 4.48
N GLY A 235 -63.70 26.92 4.67
CA GLY A 235 -64.75 27.46 5.54
C GLY A 235 -66.11 27.25 4.86
N MET A 236 -66.86 26.29 5.36
CA MET A 236 -68.27 26.07 5.00
C MET A 236 -69.10 27.07 5.83
N GLY A 237 -69.62 28.11 5.18
CA GLY A 237 -70.46 29.12 5.82
C GLY A 237 -71.64 29.47 4.92
N PHE A 238 -72.77 28.81 5.14
CA PHE A 238 -74.08 29.18 4.61
C PHE A 238 -74.69 30.25 5.53
N GLY A 239 -75.02 31.43 4.99
CA GLY A 239 -75.67 32.51 5.73
C GLY A 239 -76.57 33.34 4.83
N LYS A 240 -77.88 33.10 4.99
CA LYS A 240 -79.11 33.83 4.60
C LYS A 240 -79.04 34.97 3.60
#